data_AF-A0A947HKT4-F1
#
_entry.id   AF-A0A947HKT4-F1
#
_cell.length_a   1.000
_cell.length_b   1.000
_cell.length_c   1.000
_cell.angle_alpha   90.00
_cell.angle_beta   90.00
_cell.angle_gamma   90.00
#
_symmetry.space_group_name_H-M   'P 1'
#
loop_
_entity.id
_entity.type
_entity.pdbx_description
1 polymer ?
#
loop_
_entity_poly.entity_id
_entity_poly.type
_entity_poly.pdbx_seq_one_letter_code
_entity_poly.pdbx_strand_id
1 'polypeptide(L)'
;MKSPSHLHLLLYSGATFTEVAPLLGFPWTSRTTYGDGAVRTSDGLTLLPDEPLEALGNVVSGAVVIPGGDPSDLLEDPVALAILARELPRLATRDDVTLGAICNGALLLARVGLLDGRRCTHTAHAPYATAEAYPELMAFAESFLGPAVWCDEDVVIDGRIVTAKPWAALTFAKVMARAAGQDRPGAASRARYLGGRRDAPGQDPYERYVIELSALSGTRAPMATIEAHVAWLRTFEAVGALELAGPLAPSQPGELGSGLVVIRAGSLAEAEALAATDPFVTSGVRMARVRRWQLSCDDNGHMLP
;
A
#
# COMPACT_ATOMS: atom_id res chain seq x y z
N MET A 1 -26.56 14.18 -10.28
CA MET A 1 -25.95 12.83 -10.35
C MET A 1 -24.46 13.03 -10.59
N LYS A 2 -23.57 12.57 -9.71
CA LYS A 2 -22.13 12.61 -10.01
C LYS A 2 -21.87 11.68 -11.20
N SER A 3 -21.10 12.13 -12.19
CA SER A 3 -20.67 11.28 -13.30
C SER A 3 -19.97 10.02 -12.78
N PRO A 4 -20.11 8.86 -13.44
CA PRO A 4 -19.35 7.68 -13.08
C PRO A 4 -17.85 7.98 -13.16
N SER A 5 -17.11 7.57 -12.12
CA SER A 5 -15.66 7.72 -12.07
C SER A 5 -15.01 6.48 -12.68
N HIS A 6 -14.05 6.69 -13.57
CA HIS A 6 -13.39 5.63 -14.32
C HIS A 6 -11.92 5.49 -13.88
N LEU A 7 -11.44 4.26 -13.79
CA LEU A 7 -10.02 3.96 -13.63
C LEU A 7 -9.51 3.40 -14.95
N HIS A 8 -8.58 4.10 -15.59
CA HIS A 8 -7.90 3.63 -16.79
C HIS A 8 -6.49 3.16 -16.39
N LEU A 9 -6.18 1.89 -16.62
CA LEU A 9 -4.88 1.28 -16.37
C LEU A 9 -4.19 1.03 -17.71
N LEU A 10 -3.00 1.59 -17.92
CA LEU A 10 -2.19 1.21 -19.08
C LEU A 10 -1.74 -0.25 -18.94
N LEU A 11 -1.75 -0.99 -20.04
CA LEU A 11 -1.43 -2.42 -20.08
C LEU A 11 -0.46 -2.74 -21.23
N TYR A 12 0.84 -2.74 -20.96
CA TYR A 12 1.88 -3.08 -21.95
C TYR A 12 2.63 -4.36 -21.53
N SER A 13 3.41 -4.95 -22.43
CA SER A 13 4.06 -6.27 -22.20
C SER A 13 4.94 -6.26 -20.96
N GLY A 14 5.79 -5.24 -20.80
CA GLY A 14 6.58 -5.10 -19.59
C GLY A 14 5.83 -4.57 -18.36
N ALA A 15 4.51 -4.46 -18.35
CA ALA A 15 3.80 -3.92 -17.19
C ALA A 15 3.88 -4.85 -15.99
N THR A 16 4.20 -4.30 -14.82
CA THR A 16 3.98 -4.97 -13.52
C THR A 16 2.56 -4.65 -13.03
N PHE A 17 1.60 -5.47 -13.42
CA PHE A 17 0.18 -5.27 -13.12
C PHE A 17 -0.12 -5.39 -11.63
N THR A 18 0.66 -6.19 -10.89
CA THR A 18 0.48 -6.35 -9.44
C THR A 18 0.66 -5.04 -8.66
N GLU A 19 1.46 -4.08 -9.17
CA GLU A 19 1.64 -2.75 -8.56
C GLU A 19 0.39 -1.87 -8.64
N VAL A 20 -0.50 -2.13 -9.60
CA VAL A 20 -1.73 -1.35 -9.82
C VAL A 20 -2.99 -2.12 -9.48
N ALA A 21 -2.92 -3.45 -9.32
CA ALA A 21 -4.04 -4.29 -8.93
C ALA A 21 -4.80 -3.83 -7.68
N PRO A 22 -4.17 -3.26 -6.62
CA PRO A 22 -4.90 -2.75 -5.45
C PRO A 22 -5.94 -1.67 -5.80
N LEU A 23 -5.76 -0.92 -6.89
CA LEU A 23 -6.73 0.07 -7.36
C LEU A 23 -8.07 -0.57 -7.75
N LEU A 24 -8.07 -1.83 -8.19
CA LEU A 24 -9.30 -2.55 -8.55
C LEU A 24 -10.24 -2.77 -7.35
N GLY A 25 -9.77 -2.53 -6.12
CA GLY A 25 -10.55 -2.63 -4.90
C GLY A 25 -11.51 -1.48 -4.62
N PHE A 26 -11.41 -0.37 -5.36
CA PHE A 26 -12.18 0.86 -5.12
C PHE A 26 -13.41 1.00 -6.02
N PRO A 27 -14.39 1.85 -5.67
CA PRO A 27 -15.70 1.90 -6.32
C PRO A 27 -15.75 2.77 -7.60
N TRP A 28 -14.84 2.52 -8.54
CA TRP A 28 -14.83 3.05 -9.92
C TRP A 28 -15.05 1.94 -10.94
N THR A 29 -15.38 2.31 -12.18
CA THR A 29 -15.40 1.38 -13.30
C THR A 29 -14.00 1.29 -13.91
N SER A 30 -13.34 0.14 -13.81
CA SER A 30 -12.00 -0.06 -14.36
C SER A 30 -12.04 -0.40 -15.86
N ARG A 31 -11.02 0.08 -16.57
CA ARG A 31 -10.69 -0.22 -17.96
C ARG A 31 -9.18 -0.38 -18.07
N THR A 32 -8.74 -1.38 -18.81
CA THR A 32 -7.36 -1.52 -19.25
C THR A 32 -7.22 -0.98 -20.67
N THR A 33 -6.15 -0.23 -20.93
CA THR A 33 -5.88 0.38 -22.23
C THR A 33 -4.51 -0.01 -22.74
N TYR A 34 -4.42 -0.52 -23.99
CA TYR A 34 -3.25 -0.49 -24.90
C TYR A 34 -3.23 -1.68 -25.90
N GLY A 35 -3.26 -1.40 -27.20
CA GLY A 35 -3.16 -2.41 -28.28
C GLY A 35 -4.40 -3.30 -28.47
N ASP A 36 -4.44 -4.02 -29.60
CA ASP A 36 -5.59 -4.88 -29.99
C ASP A 36 -5.41 -6.36 -29.59
N GLY A 37 -4.30 -6.69 -28.91
CA GLY A 37 -3.84 -8.06 -28.68
C GLY A 37 -3.67 -8.42 -27.21
N ALA A 38 -3.52 -9.72 -26.94
CA ALA A 38 -3.20 -10.21 -25.61
C ALA A 38 -1.80 -9.72 -25.18
N VAL A 39 -1.72 -9.14 -24.00
CA VAL A 39 -0.50 -8.57 -23.41
C VAL A 39 0.02 -9.49 -22.31
N ARG A 40 1.29 -9.86 -22.40
CA ARG A 40 1.97 -10.69 -21.38
C ARG A 40 2.74 -9.80 -20.42
N THR A 41 2.17 -9.52 -19.26
CA THR A 41 2.77 -8.72 -18.17
C THR A 41 4.07 -9.33 -17.62
N SER A 42 4.92 -8.51 -16.99
CA SER A 42 6.14 -8.96 -16.28
C SER A 42 5.84 -9.90 -15.11
N ASP A 43 4.65 -9.81 -14.52
CA ASP A 43 4.17 -10.74 -13.48
C ASP A 43 3.79 -12.13 -14.04
N GLY A 44 3.87 -12.34 -15.36
CA GLY A 44 3.51 -13.59 -16.01
C GLY A 44 2.01 -13.77 -16.27
N LEU A 45 1.20 -12.72 -16.10
CA LEU A 45 -0.21 -12.72 -16.47
C LEU A 45 -0.37 -12.37 -17.95
N THR A 46 -1.29 -13.05 -18.64
CA THR A 46 -1.73 -12.66 -19.97
C THR A 46 -3.10 -12.00 -19.85
N LEU A 47 -3.18 -10.71 -20.19
CA LEU A 47 -4.38 -9.89 -20.07
C LEU A 47 -4.79 -9.36 -21.45
N LEU A 48 -6.10 -9.18 -21.68
CA LEU A 48 -6.61 -8.52 -22.88
C LEU A 48 -7.01 -7.08 -22.50
N PRO A 49 -6.49 -6.05 -23.20
CA PRO A 49 -6.96 -4.68 -23.03
C PRO A 49 -8.46 -4.56 -23.31
N ASP A 50 -9.17 -3.77 -22.51
CA ASP A 50 -10.59 -3.47 -22.72
C ASP A 50 -10.79 -2.49 -23.88
N GLU A 51 -9.87 -1.54 -24.03
CA GLU A 51 -9.97 -0.41 -24.95
C GLU A 51 -8.61 -0.09 -25.60
N PRO A 52 -8.58 0.47 -26.82
CA PRO A 52 -7.34 0.94 -27.44
C PRO A 52 -6.85 2.22 -26.77
N LEU A 53 -5.61 2.62 -27.05
CA LEU A 53 -4.97 3.77 -26.37
C LEU A 53 -5.68 5.10 -26.67
N GLU A 54 -6.30 5.23 -27.83
CA GLU A 54 -7.10 6.38 -28.26
C GLU A 54 -8.30 6.65 -27.36
N ALA A 55 -8.78 5.65 -26.61
CA ALA A 55 -9.88 5.81 -25.67
C ALA A 55 -9.54 6.79 -24.54
N LEU A 56 -8.26 7.06 -24.27
CA LEU A 56 -7.82 8.11 -23.34
C LEU A 56 -8.39 9.50 -23.72
N GLY A 57 -8.67 9.74 -25.01
CA GLY A 57 -9.33 10.96 -25.48
C GLY A 57 -10.74 11.18 -24.91
N ASN A 58 -11.41 10.11 -24.49
CA ASN A 58 -12.78 10.15 -23.97
C ASN A 58 -12.84 10.25 -22.44
N VAL A 59 -11.69 10.26 -21.75
CA VAL A 59 -11.64 10.32 -20.29
C VAL A 59 -12.11 11.68 -19.79
N VAL A 60 -13.21 11.68 -19.03
CA VAL A 60 -13.81 12.89 -18.47
C VAL A 60 -13.56 13.06 -16.98
N SER A 61 -13.51 11.98 -16.21
CA SER A 61 -13.34 11.97 -14.75
C SER A 61 -12.81 10.64 -14.23
N GLY A 62 -12.01 10.68 -13.16
CA GLY A 62 -11.46 9.52 -12.47
C GLY A 62 -9.93 9.52 -12.44
N ALA A 63 -9.32 8.38 -12.79
CA ALA A 63 -7.87 8.22 -12.75
C ALA A 63 -7.32 7.55 -14.02
N VAL A 64 -6.15 7.99 -14.48
CA VAL A 64 -5.33 7.27 -15.47
C VAL A 64 -4.02 6.87 -14.81
N VAL A 65 -3.69 5.59 -14.84
CA VAL A 65 -2.56 5.04 -14.09
C VAL A 65 -1.63 4.25 -15.01
N ILE A 66 -0.34 4.57 -14.90
CA ILE A 66 0.75 3.88 -15.58
C ILE A 66 1.42 2.92 -14.58
N PRO A 67 1.36 1.60 -14.80
CA PRO A 67 2.04 0.64 -13.93
C PRO A 67 3.57 0.75 -14.02
N GLY A 68 4.28 -0.03 -13.20
CA GLY A 68 5.72 -0.18 -13.28
C GLY A 68 6.17 -1.18 -14.34
N GLY A 69 7.35 -1.76 -14.11
CA GLY A 69 7.98 -2.73 -14.99
C GLY A 69 8.79 -2.09 -16.13
N ASP A 70 8.79 -2.69 -17.31
CA ASP A 70 9.54 -2.23 -18.48
C ASP A 70 8.62 -1.54 -19.50
N PRO A 71 8.62 -0.20 -19.58
CA PRO A 71 7.80 0.54 -20.54
C PRO A 71 8.41 0.65 -21.94
N SER A 72 9.50 -0.08 -22.27
CA SER A 72 10.23 0.08 -23.53
C SER A 72 9.34 -0.03 -24.77
N ASP A 73 8.42 -0.99 -24.82
CA ASP A 73 7.45 -1.14 -25.93
C ASP A 73 6.68 0.16 -26.21
N LEU A 74 6.25 0.85 -25.15
CA LEU A 74 5.51 2.11 -25.25
C LEU A 74 6.43 3.28 -25.58
N LEU A 75 7.66 3.28 -25.07
CA LEU A 75 8.64 4.34 -25.30
C LEU A 75 9.26 4.28 -26.70
N GLU A 76 9.24 3.12 -27.33
CA GLU A 76 9.77 2.90 -28.68
C GLU A 76 8.69 2.95 -29.78
N ASP A 77 7.40 2.83 -29.43
CA ASP A 77 6.27 2.97 -30.35
C ASP A 77 5.95 4.46 -30.63
N PRO A 78 6.21 4.98 -31.84
CA PRO A 78 5.97 6.38 -32.17
C PRO A 78 4.47 6.75 -32.17
N VAL A 79 3.59 5.81 -32.50
CA VAL A 79 2.14 6.03 -32.55
C VAL A 79 1.60 6.11 -31.13
N ALA A 80 1.99 5.17 -30.27
CA ALA A 80 1.58 5.19 -28.87
C ALA A 80 2.10 6.45 -28.15
N LEU A 81 3.37 6.82 -28.35
CA LEU A 81 3.93 8.05 -27.80
C LEU A 81 3.20 9.30 -28.28
N ALA A 82 2.83 9.38 -29.57
CA ALA A 82 2.08 10.53 -30.08
C ALA A 82 0.71 10.67 -29.39
N ILE A 83 0.03 9.55 -29.11
CA ILE A 83 -1.23 9.55 -28.38
C ILE A 83 -1.01 9.97 -26.92
N LEU A 84 -0.04 9.38 -26.22
CA LEU A 84 0.26 9.72 -24.82
C LEU A 84 0.67 11.19 -24.64
N ALA A 85 1.53 11.70 -25.53
CA ALA A 85 1.99 13.09 -25.53
C ALA A 85 0.85 14.08 -25.80
N ARG A 86 -0.21 13.65 -26.51
CA ARG A 86 -1.42 14.45 -26.73
C ARG A 86 -2.38 14.37 -25.55
N GLU A 87 -2.69 13.17 -25.09
CA GLU A 87 -3.79 12.97 -24.13
C GLU A 87 -3.38 13.21 -22.68
N LEU A 88 -2.21 12.74 -22.22
CA LEU A 88 -1.85 12.87 -20.80
C LEU A 88 -1.75 14.34 -20.36
N PRO A 89 -1.11 15.26 -21.11
CA PRO A 89 -1.11 16.68 -20.72
C PRO A 89 -2.50 17.32 -20.76
N ARG A 90 -3.34 16.93 -21.72
CA ARG A 90 -4.73 17.39 -21.77
C ARG A 90 -5.49 16.94 -20.53
N LEU A 91 -5.33 15.69 -20.11
CA LEU A 91 -5.98 15.12 -18.92
C LEU A 91 -5.45 15.74 -17.62
N ALA A 92 -4.15 16.06 -17.55
CA ALA A 92 -3.53 16.71 -16.39
C ALA A 92 -4.13 18.10 -16.07
N THR A 93 -4.73 18.78 -17.06
CA THR A 93 -5.39 20.07 -16.86
C THR A 93 -6.84 19.96 -16.37
N ARG A 94 -7.41 18.75 -16.34
CA ARG A 94 -8.80 18.54 -15.92
C ARG A 94 -8.92 18.44 -14.42
N ASP A 95 -9.95 19.09 -13.87
CA ASP A 95 -10.13 19.11 -12.43
C ASP A 95 -10.57 17.76 -11.82
N ASP A 96 -11.19 16.92 -12.65
CA ASP A 96 -11.78 15.64 -12.24
C ASP A 96 -10.91 14.43 -12.59
N VAL A 97 -9.68 14.62 -13.09
CA VAL A 97 -8.79 13.53 -13.50
C VAL A 97 -7.49 13.56 -12.72
N THR A 98 -7.16 12.46 -12.06
CA THR A 98 -5.85 12.24 -11.42
C THR A 98 -4.99 11.36 -12.31
N LEU A 99 -3.74 11.75 -12.53
CA LEU A 99 -2.74 10.92 -13.20
C LEU A 99 -1.87 10.23 -12.15
N GLY A 100 -1.65 8.94 -12.33
CA GLY A 100 -0.82 8.12 -11.46
C GLY A 100 0.27 7.42 -12.23
N ALA A 101 1.47 7.32 -11.66
CA ALA A 101 2.50 6.41 -12.17
C ALA A 101 3.27 5.76 -11.02
N ILE A 102 3.57 4.49 -11.13
CA ILE A 102 4.30 3.74 -10.10
C ILE A 102 5.56 3.10 -10.68
N CYS A 103 6.62 3.05 -9.88
CA CYS A 103 7.91 2.46 -10.26
C CYS A 103 8.45 3.12 -11.54
N ASN A 104 8.80 2.34 -12.56
CA ASN A 104 9.27 2.83 -13.85
C ASN A 104 8.18 3.46 -14.73
N GLY A 105 6.89 3.38 -14.36
CA GLY A 105 5.81 4.08 -15.05
C GLY A 105 6.02 5.60 -15.07
N ALA A 106 6.76 6.14 -14.10
CA ALA A 106 7.12 7.56 -14.06
C ALA A 106 7.94 8.01 -15.29
N LEU A 107 8.68 7.09 -15.93
CA LEU A 107 9.44 7.37 -17.16
C LEU A 107 8.52 7.81 -18.30
N LEU A 108 7.30 7.26 -18.40
CA LEU A 108 6.34 7.67 -19.43
C LEU A 108 5.77 9.06 -19.18
N LEU A 109 5.49 9.41 -17.92
CA LEU A 109 5.09 10.79 -17.58
C LEU A 109 6.23 11.79 -17.86
N ALA A 110 7.47 11.42 -17.53
CA ALA A 110 8.66 12.22 -17.84
C ALA A 110 8.84 12.39 -19.35
N ARG A 111 8.70 11.30 -20.11
CA ARG A 111 8.87 11.27 -21.58
C ARG A 111 7.94 12.25 -22.31
N VAL A 112 6.74 12.48 -21.77
CA VAL A 112 5.75 13.43 -22.32
C VAL A 112 5.83 14.83 -21.71
N GLY A 113 6.88 15.12 -20.92
CA GLY A 113 7.13 16.43 -20.30
C GLY A 113 6.25 16.75 -19.09
N LEU A 114 5.54 15.75 -18.54
CA LEU A 114 4.66 15.97 -17.38
C LEU A 114 5.40 15.99 -16.04
N LEU A 115 6.68 15.67 -15.99
CA LEU A 115 7.44 15.75 -14.74
C LEU A 115 8.45 16.91 -14.73
N ASP A 116 8.53 17.70 -15.81
CA ASP A 116 9.46 18.83 -15.93
C ASP A 116 9.22 19.87 -14.82
N GLY A 117 10.23 20.08 -13.97
CA GLY A 117 10.19 20.98 -12.82
C GLY A 117 9.23 20.56 -11.70
N ARG A 118 8.64 19.36 -11.77
CA ARG A 118 7.67 18.85 -10.80
C ARG A 118 8.28 17.84 -9.84
N ARG A 119 7.72 17.76 -8.64
CA ARG A 119 8.10 16.78 -7.63
C ARG A 119 7.62 15.40 -8.06
N CYS A 120 8.50 14.41 -8.00
CA CYS A 120 8.13 13.01 -8.24
C CYS A 120 9.01 12.03 -7.46
N THR A 121 8.55 10.79 -7.37
CA THR A 121 9.34 9.66 -6.86
C THR A 121 9.31 8.49 -7.84
N HIS A 122 10.40 7.73 -7.88
CA HIS A 122 10.57 6.51 -8.69
C HIS A 122 11.79 5.73 -8.16
N THR A 123 11.99 4.52 -8.68
CA THR A 123 13.11 3.62 -8.31
C THR A 123 14.31 3.68 -9.24
N ALA A 124 14.21 4.34 -10.39
CA ALA A 124 15.36 4.64 -11.25
C ALA A 124 16.27 5.73 -10.65
N HIS A 125 16.70 5.53 -9.40
CA HIS A 125 17.54 6.42 -8.61
C HIS A 125 18.35 5.58 -7.60
N ALA A 126 19.58 5.99 -7.29
CA ALA A 126 20.37 5.36 -6.23
C ALA A 126 19.73 5.66 -4.85
N PRO A 127 19.58 4.70 -3.90
CA PRO A 127 20.14 3.36 -3.84
C PRO A 127 19.19 2.24 -4.34
N TYR A 128 18.06 2.57 -4.98
CA TYR A 128 16.95 1.63 -5.17
C TYR A 128 17.04 0.78 -6.42
N ALA A 129 17.76 1.23 -7.44
CA ALA A 129 18.08 0.40 -8.58
C ALA A 129 19.28 -0.51 -8.22
N THR A 130 19.02 -1.77 -7.86
CA THR A 130 20.04 -2.71 -7.34
C THR A 130 20.34 -3.89 -8.27
N ALA A 131 20.29 -3.69 -9.59
CA ALA A 131 20.54 -4.74 -10.58
C ALA A 131 21.85 -4.52 -11.36
N GLU A 132 22.37 -5.57 -12.02
CA GLU A 132 23.52 -5.49 -12.94
C GLU A 132 23.32 -4.45 -14.06
N ALA A 133 22.08 -4.21 -14.47
CA ALA A 133 21.69 -3.20 -15.47
C ALA A 133 21.56 -1.76 -14.91
N TYR A 134 22.05 -1.50 -13.68
CA TYR A 134 21.96 -0.18 -13.03
C TYR A 134 22.46 0.98 -13.90
N PRO A 135 23.64 0.92 -14.55
CA PRO A 135 24.13 2.04 -15.36
C PRO A 135 23.24 2.36 -16.56
N GLU A 136 22.70 1.32 -17.21
CA GLU A 136 21.83 1.45 -18.39
C GLU A 136 20.47 2.03 -18.00
N LEU A 137 19.86 1.52 -16.93
CA LEU A 137 18.60 2.05 -16.41
C LEU A 137 18.76 3.51 -15.96
N MET A 138 19.87 3.86 -15.31
CA MET A 138 20.13 5.24 -14.89
C MET A 138 20.32 6.17 -16.09
N ALA A 139 21.10 5.77 -17.11
CA ALA A 139 21.27 6.57 -18.33
C ALA A 139 19.96 6.76 -19.10
N PHE A 140 19.16 5.69 -19.17
CA PHE A 140 17.84 5.73 -19.77
C PHE A 140 16.89 6.65 -19.00
N ALA A 141 16.86 6.54 -17.67
CA ALA A 141 16.03 7.36 -16.81
C ALA A 141 16.40 8.84 -16.87
N GLU A 142 17.70 9.16 -16.81
CA GLU A 142 18.22 10.53 -16.89
C GLU A 142 17.76 11.24 -18.17
N SER A 143 17.65 10.50 -19.27
CA SER A 143 17.21 11.04 -20.58
C SER A 143 15.80 11.65 -20.56
N PHE A 144 14.97 11.29 -19.57
CA PHE A 144 13.60 11.79 -19.44
C PHE A 144 13.33 12.47 -18.09
N LEU A 145 13.91 11.97 -17.01
CA LEU A 145 13.64 12.43 -15.64
C LEU A 145 14.59 13.53 -15.17
N GLY A 146 15.67 13.84 -15.88
CA GLY A 146 16.62 14.90 -15.51
C GLY A 146 15.96 16.27 -15.18
N PRO A 147 14.89 16.69 -15.88
CA PRO A 147 14.16 17.92 -15.53
C PRO A 147 13.28 17.84 -14.28
N ALA A 148 13.01 16.65 -13.73
CA ALA A 148 12.11 16.47 -12.59
C ALA A 148 12.82 16.67 -11.24
N VAL A 149 12.05 17.05 -10.22
CA VAL A 149 12.53 17.18 -8.83
C VAL A 149 12.30 15.86 -8.11
N TRP A 150 13.32 15.00 -8.09
CA TRP A 150 13.24 13.72 -7.39
C TRP A 150 13.09 13.91 -5.86
N CYS A 151 12.15 13.19 -5.27
CA CYS A 151 11.86 13.20 -3.83
C CYS A 151 11.97 11.78 -3.27
N ASP A 152 12.70 11.62 -2.17
CA ASP A 152 12.89 10.32 -1.51
C ASP A 152 11.70 9.92 -0.61
N GLU A 153 10.51 9.86 -1.20
CA GLU A 153 9.25 9.53 -0.52
C GLU A 153 8.61 8.31 -1.20
N ASP A 154 7.86 7.51 -0.44
CA ASP A 154 7.17 6.33 -0.97
C ASP A 154 6.09 6.69 -1.99
N VAL A 155 5.38 7.80 -1.75
CA VAL A 155 4.36 8.38 -2.64
C VAL A 155 4.54 9.90 -2.63
N VAL A 156 4.58 10.52 -3.81
CA VAL A 156 4.64 11.97 -3.99
C VAL A 156 3.39 12.43 -4.72
N ILE A 157 2.75 13.47 -4.17
CA ILE A 157 1.60 14.14 -4.78
C ILE A 157 2.06 15.53 -5.20
N ASP A 158 2.02 15.81 -6.50
CA ASP A 158 2.24 17.14 -7.07
C ASP A 158 1.01 17.55 -7.90
N GLY A 159 0.14 18.34 -7.27
CA GLY A 159 -1.17 18.68 -7.83
C GLY A 159 -2.03 17.42 -8.06
N ARG A 160 -2.30 17.12 -9.34
CA ARG A 160 -3.09 15.95 -9.77
C ARG A 160 -2.24 14.80 -10.31
N ILE A 161 -0.92 14.89 -10.15
CA ILE A 161 0.00 13.83 -10.50
C ILE A 161 0.49 13.17 -9.23
N VAL A 162 0.30 11.86 -9.16
CA VAL A 162 0.76 11.02 -8.05
C VAL A 162 1.81 10.07 -8.60
N THR A 163 2.98 10.05 -7.99
CA THR A 163 4.03 9.09 -8.31
C THR A 163 4.36 8.24 -7.09
N ALA A 164 4.78 7.00 -7.29
CA ALA A 164 5.05 6.07 -6.18
C ALA A 164 6.18 5.10 -6.48
N LYS A 165 6.81 4.60 -5.42
CA LYS A 165 7.75 3.47 -5.46
C LYS A 165 6.97 2.13 -5.42
N PRO A 166 7.52 1.02 -5.95
CA PRO A 166 6.78 -0.24 -6.14
C PRO A 166 6.26 -0.85 -4.82
N TRP A 167 7.02 -0.76 -3.73
CA TRP A 167 6.57 -1.24 -2.41
C TRP A 167 5.42 -0.42 -1.79
N ALA A 168 5.13 0.76 -2.34
CA ALA A 168 4.06 1.62 -1.89
C ALA A 168 2.72 1.37 -2.59
N ALA A 169 2.58 0.31 -3.41
CA ALA A 169 1.40 0.01 -4.23
C ALA A 169 0.04 0.17 -3.49
N LEU A 170 -0.08 -0.32 -2.26
CA LEU A 170 -1.31 -0.17 -1.48
C LEU A 170 -1.57 1.28 -1.05
N THR A 171 -0.53 1.99 -0.63
CA THR A 171 -0.60 3.41 -0.25
C THR A 171 -0.91 4.27 -1.46
N PHE A 172 -0.23 4.02 -2.59
CA PHE A 172 -0.48 4.64 -3.87
C PHE A 172 -1.94 4.48 -4.30
N ALA A 173 -2.49 3.26 -4.22
CA ALA A 173 -3.88 3.01 -4.58
C ALA A 173 -4.87 3.80 -3.72
N LYS A 174 -4.62 3.92 -2.40
CA LYS A 174 -5.42 4.76 -1.50
C LYS A 174 -5.33 6.24 -1.85
N VAL A 175 -4.12 6.75 -2.10
CA VAL A 175 -3.90 8.15 -2.47
C VAL A 175 -4.60 8.49 -3.77
N MET A 176 -4.47 7.63 -4.80
CA MET A 176 -5.17 7.78 -6.08
C MET A 176 -6.69 7.75 -5.90
N ALA A 177 -7.22 6.83 -5.09
CA ALA A 177 -8.65 6.75 -4.81
C ALA A 177 -9.16 8.01 -4.12
N ARG A 178 -8.43 8.53 -3.14
CA ARG A 178 -8.77 9.77 -2.45
C ARG A 178 -8.72 10.98 -3.39
N ALA A 179 -7.66 11.12 -4.19
CA ALA A 179 -7.50 12.19 -5.17
C ALA A 179 -8.62 12.19 -6.23
N ALA A 180 -9.06 11.00 -6.67
CA ALA A 180 -10.19 10.83 -7.59
C ALA A 180 -11.58 10.84 -6.91
N GLY A 181 -11.66 11.15 -5.62
CA GLY A 181 -12.92 11.22 -4.86
C GLY A 181 -13.65 9.89 -4.71
N GLN A 182 -12.94 8.76 -4.78
CA GLN A 182 -13.46 7.40 -4.60
C GLN A 182 -13.30 6.84 -3.19
N ASP A 183 -12.66 7.59 -2.30
CA ASP A 183 -12.55 7.25 -0.88
C ASP A 183 -13.90 7.51 -0.17
N ARG A 184 -14.80 6.52 -0.25
CA ARG A 184 -16.09 6.51 0.46
C ARG A 184 -15.95 5.75 1.78
N PRO A 185 -16.80 6.03 2.79
CA PRO A 185 -16.87 5.22 4.01
C PRO A 185 -16.95 3.72 3.65
N GLY A 186 -15.96 2.93 4.10
CA GLY A 186 -15.83 1.50 3.80
C GLY A 186 -14.80 1.12 2.73
N ALA A 187 -14.23 2.07 1.97
CA ALA A 187 -13.15 1.80 1.01
C ALA A 187 -11.90 1.24 1.70
N ALA A 188 -11.55 1.77 2.87
CA ALA A 188 -10.46 1.25 3.72
C ALA A 188 -10.75 -0.15 4.28
N SER A 189 -12.00 -0.47 4.60
CA SER A 189 -12.41 -1.83 5.01
C SER A 189 -12.31 -2.81 3.84
N ARG A 190 -12.74 -2.41 2.64
CA ARG A 190 -12.59 -3.22 1.40
C ARG A 190 -11.13 -3.41 0.99
N ALA A 191 -10.29 -2.38 1.10
CA ALA A 191 -8.85 -2.49 0.84
C ALA A 191 -8.16 -3.43 1.84
N ARG A 192 -8.56 -3.39 3.13
CA ARG A 192 -8.09 -4.36 4.14
C ARG A 192 -8.52 -5.78 3.82
N TYR A 193 -9.79 -5.98 3.45
CA TYR A 193 -10.34 -7.26 3.03
C TYR A 193 -9.56 -7.84 1.83
N LEU A 194 -9.31 -7.03 0.80
CA LEU A 194 -8.55 -7.44 -0.38
C LEU A 194 -7.06 -7.69 -0.09
N GLY A 195 -6.49 -6.98 0.88
CA GLY A 195 -5.17 -7.25 1.43
C GLY A 195 -5.11 -8.47 2.37
N GLY A 196 -6.16 -9.30 2.42
CA GLY A 196 -6.22 -10.53 3.21
C GLY A 196 -6.52 -10.32 4.69
N ARG A 197 -6.80 -9.09 5.15
CA ARG A 197 -7.20 -8.80 6.54
C ARG A 197 -8.72 -8.93 6.66
N ARG A 198 -9.18 -10.00 7.31
CA ARG A 198 -10.60 -10.23 7.62
C ARG A 198 -10.93 -9.66 8.99
N ASP A 199 -11.79 -8.65 9.03
CA ASP A 199 -12.46 -8.27 10.28
C ASP A 199 -13.58 -9.31 10.54
N ALA A 200 -13.73 -9.81 11.76
CA ALA A 200 -14.85 -10.71 12.06
C ALA A 200 -16.17 -9.92 12.03
N PRO A 201 -17.28 -10.52 11.54
CA PRO A 201 -18.56 -9.83 11.50
C PRO A 201 -18.95 -9.29 12.89
N GLY A 202 -19.22 -7.98 12.97
CA GLY A 202 -19.64 -7.32 14.22
C GLY A 202 -18.51 -6.82 15.12
N GLN A 203 -17.24 -6.97 14.75
CA GLN A 203 -16.12 -6.31 15.43
C GLN A 203 -15.89 -4.90 14.89
N ASP A 204 -15.53 -3.97 15.77
CA ASP A 204 -14.98 -2.68 15.35
C ASP A 204 -13.62 -2.92 14.67
N PRO A 205 -13.47 -2.57 13.37
CA PRO A 205 -12.23 -2.77 12.62
C PRO A 205 -10.98 -2.14 13.26
N TYR A 206 -11.16 -1.13 14.10
CA TYR A 206 -10.09 -0.36 14.74
C TYR A 206 -9.88 -0.74 16.21
N GLU A 207 -10.69 -1.65 16.75
CA GLU A 207 -10.52 -2.13 18.13
C GLU A 207 -9.49 -3.25 18.20
N ARG A 208 -8.57 -3.14 19.17
CA ARG A 208 -7.59 -4.15 19.55
C ARG A 208 -7.60 -4.37 21.05
N TYR A 209 -7.05 -5.49 21.48
CA TYR A 209 -6.87 -5.80 22.88
C TYR A 209 -5.39 -5.85 23.21
N VAL A 210 -4.99 -4.99 24.15
CA VAL A 210 -3.62 -4.89 24.64
C VAL A 210 -3.52 -5.68 25.93
N ILE A 211 -2.69 -6.71 25.94
CA ILE A 211 -2.34 -7.52 27.10
C ILE A 211 -0.95 -7.06 27.55
N GLU A 212 -0.92 -6.41 28.70
CA GLU A 212 0.31 -6.00 29.37
C GLU A 212 0.71 -7.05 30.39
N LEU A 213 1.93 -7.58 30.24
CA LEU A 213 2.47 -8.67 31.06
C LEU A 213 3.55 -8.14 31.99
N SER A 214 3.16 -7.70 33.19
CA SER A 214 4.09 -7.17 34.19
C SER A 214 4.80 -8.30 34.92
N ALA A 215 6.14 -8.27 35.00
CA ALA A 215 6.87 -9.24 35.79
C ALA A 215 6.55 -9.08 37.29
N LEU A 216 6.35 -10.21 37.97
CA LEU A 216 6.07 -10.24 39.41
C LEU A 216 7.36 -10.28 40.25
N SER A 217 8.50 -10.56 39.63
CA SER A 217 9.81 -10.57 40.28
C SER A 217 10.92 -10.13 39.30
N GLY A 218 12.08 -9.75 39.86
CA GLY A 218 13.27 -9.39 39.07
C GLY A 218 14.01 -10.59 38.47
N THR A 219 13.57 -11.81 38.76
CA THR A 219 14.16 -13.03 38.21
C THR A 219 13.62 -13.30 36.81
N ARG A 220 14.52 -13.59 35.88
CA ARG A 220 14.13 -14.01 34.53
C ARG A 220 13.25 -15.26 34.59
N ALA A 221 12.19 -15.28 33.77
CA ALA A 221 11.36 -16.47 33.60
C ALA A 221 12.19 -17.69 33.17
N PRO A 222 11.87 -18.91 33.64
CA PRO A 222 12.49 -20.13 33.15
C PRO A 222 12.33 -20.27 31.63
N MET A 223 13.34 -20.81 30.94
CA MET A 223 13.30 -20.97 29.48
C MET A 223 12.10 -21.80 29.01
N ALA A 224 11.73 -22.87 29.74
CA ALA A 224 10.55 -23.67 29.43
C ALA A 224 9.25 -22.85 29.46
N THR A 225 9.12 -21.90 30.39
CA THR A 225 7.96 -20.99 30.44
C THR A 225 7.95 -20.01 29.27
N ILE A 226 9.14 -19.52 28.87
CA ILE A 226 9.28 -18.65 27.70
C ILE A 226 8.89 -19.39 26.42
N GLU A 227 9.36 -20.63 26.24
CA GLU A 227 9.02 -21.48 25.09
C GLU A 227 7.52 -21.77 25.03
N ALA A 228 6.90 -22.08 26.17
CA ALA A 228 5.46 -22.26 26.26
C ALA A 228 4.71 -20.97 25.90
N HIS A 229 5.15 -19.81 26.39
CA HIS A 229 4.57 -18.51 26.01
C HIS A 229 4.68 -18.23 24.50
N VAL A 230 5.83 -18.54 23.89
CA VAL A 230 5.99 -18.42 22.43
C VAL A 230 5.05 -19.36 21.69
N ALA A 231 4.86 -20.59 22.16
CA ALA A 231 3.89 -21.51 21.59
C ALA A 231 2.45 -20.97 21.71
N TRP A 232 2.11 -20.34 22.84
CA TRP A 232 0.84 -19.64 23.04
C TRP A 232 0.67 -18.49 22.04
N LEU A 233 1.68 -17.64 21.82
CA LEU A 233 1.64 -16.58 20.79
C LEU A 233 1.40 -17.13 19.39
N ARG A 234 2.04 -18.27 19.04
CA ARG A 234 1.86 -18.94 17.75
C ARG A 234 0.43 -19.41 17.50
N THR A 235 -0.36 -19.69 18.55
CA THR A 235 -1.77 -20.05 18.37
C THR A 235 -2.58 -18.88 17.80
N PHE A 236 -2.29 -17.65 18.21
CA PHE A 236 -2.92 -16.45 17.65
C PHE A 236 -2.39 -16.15 16.25
N GLU A 237 -1.08 -16.29 16.03
CA GLU A 237 -0.48 -16.10 14.71
C GLU A 237 -1.12 -17.03 13.65
N ALA A 238 -1.33 -18.30 14.00
CA ALA A 238 -1.91 -19.30 13.09
C ALA A 238 -3.32 -18.96 12.61
N VAL A 239 -4.12 -18.25 13.42
CA VAL A 239 -5.46 -17.79 13.06
C VAL A 239 -5.48 -16.30 12.65
N GLY A 240 -4.31 -15.68 12.57
CA GLY A 240 -4.16 -14.26 12.29
C GLY A 240 -4.79 -13.38 13.36
N ALA A 241 -4.81 -13.75 14.64
CA ALA A 241 -5.27 -12.89 15.73
C ALA A 241 -4.14 -12.04 16.34
N LEU A 242 -2.87 -12.40 16.13
CA LEU A 242 -1.71 -11.67 16.67
C LEU A 242 -1.34 -10.45 15.79
N GLU A 243 -1.20 -9.27 16.39
CA GLU A 243 -0.77 -8.05 15.69
C GLU A 243 0.66 -7.66 16.05
N LEU A 244 0.98 -7.59 17.35
CA LEU A 244 2.29 -7.22 17.87
C LEU A 244 2.56 -7.99 19.16
N ALA A 245 3.79 -8.42 19.41
CA ALA A 245 4.19 -8.96 20.70
C ALA A 245 5.67 -8.71 20.96
N GLY A 246 6.02 -8.45 22.21
CA GLY A 246 7.42 -8.35 22.59
C GLY A 246 7.65 -7.83 24.02
N PRO A 247 8.89 -7.95 24.51
CA PRO A 247 9.28 -7.32 25.76
C PRO A 247 9.31 -5.79 25.60
N LEU A 248 8.91 -5.09 26.64
CA LEU A 248 9.15 -3.65 26.77
C LEU A 248 10.44 -3.42 27.55
N ALA A 249 11.28 -2.53 27.04
CA ALA A 249 12.49 -2.14 27.76
C ALA A 249 12.11 -1.38 29.05
N PRO A 250 12.80 -1.61 30.18
CA PRO A 250 12.63 -0.79 31.38
C PRO A 250 12.93 0.68 31.06
N SER A 251 12.12 1.59 31.58
CA SER A 251 12.33 3.04 31.42
C SER A 251 13.27 3.60 32.49
N GLN A 252 13.43 2.89 33.62
CA GLN A 252 14.33 3.27 34.70
C GLN A 252 15.16 2.08 35.23
N PRO A 253 16.38 2.32 35.76
CA PRO A 253 17.14 1.30 36.47
C PRO A 253 16.35 0.71 37.64
N GLY A 254 16.28 -0.63 37.70
CA GLY A 254 15.56 -1.34 38.78
C GLY A 254 14.07 -1.57 38.52
N GLU A 255 13.52 -1.07 37.41
CA GLU A 255 12.17 -1.45 36.98
C GLU A 255 12.12 -2.92 36.54
N LEU A 256 11.05 -3.59 36.95
CA LEU A 256 10.76 -4.95 36.50
C LEU A 256 10.36 -4.92 35.02
N GLY A 257 10.93 -5.82 34.22
CA GLY A 257 10.64 -5.87 32.80
C GLY A 257 9.18 -6.25 32.51
N SER A 258 8.51 -5.54 31.61
CA SER A 258 7.15 -5.86 31.16
C SER A 258 7.16 -6.41 29.73
N GLY A 259 6.01 -6.92 29.28
CA GLY A 259 5.78 -7.34 27.91
C GLY A 259 4.46 -6.77 27.41
N LEU A 260 4.36 -6.63 26.10
CA LEU A 260 3.15 -6.19 25.42
C LEU A 260 2.75 -7.27 24.41
N VAL A 261 1.48 -7.63 24.40
CA VAL A 261 0.86 -8.44 23.35
C VAL A 261 -0.38 -7.72 22.87
N VAL A 262 -0.53 -7.54 21.56
CA VAL A 262 -1.69 -6.91 20.92
C VAL A 262 -2.38 -7.95 20.07
N ILE A 263 -3.64 -8.23 20.38
CA ILE A 263 -4.45 -9.24 19.69
C ILE A 263 -5.78 -8.67 19.19
N ARG A 264 -6.38 -9.38 18.24
CA ARG A 264 -7.81 -9.31 17.89
C ARG A 264 -8.59 -10.35 18.71
N ALA A 265 -9.71 -9.96 19.28
CA ALA A 265 -10.64 -10.83 20.02
C ALA A 265 -12.07 -10.25 19.92
N GLY A 266 -13.10 -11.09 19.97
CA GLY A 266 -14.50 -10.70 19.82
C GLY A 266 -15.03 -9.80 20.94
N SER A 267 -14.36 -9.78 22.10
CA SER A 267 -14.72 -8.91 23.22
C SER A 267 -13.57 -8.77 24.23
N LEU A 268 -13.72 -7.84 25.18
CA LEU A 268 -12.80 -7.70 26.32
C LEU A 268 -12.77 -8.97 27.18
N ALA A 269 -13.94 -9.56 27.44
CA ALA A 269 -14.04 -10.78 28.25
C ALA A 269 -13.32 -11.96 27.58
N GLU A 270 -13.40 -12.06 26.25
CA GLU A 270 -12.66 -13.06 25.49
C GLU A 270 -11.15 -12.81 25.57
N ALA A 271 -10.70 -11.57 25.38
CA ALA A 271 -9.29 -11.23 25.48
C ALA A 271 -8.73 -11.48 26.90
N GLU A 272 -9.50 -11.20 27.94
CA GLU A 272 -9.16 -11.52 29.33
C GLU A 272 -9.07 -13.02 29.58
N ALA A 273 -10.02 -13.81 29.05
CA ALA A 273 -9.98 -15.26 29.13
C ALA A 273 -8.75 -15.84 28.42
N LEU A 274 -8.42 -15.32 27.22
CA LEU A 274 -7.22 -15.71 26.49
C LEU A 274 -5.95 -15.35 27.26
N ALA A 275 -5.84 -14.12 27.78
CA ALA A 275 -4.69 -13.67 28.57
C ALA A 275 -4.47 -14.52 29.83
N ALA A 276 -5.54 -14.99 30.47
CA ALA A 276 -5.47 -15.86 31.64
C ALA A 276 -4.85 -17.25 31.32
N THR A 277 -4.83 -17.66 30.05
CA THR A 277 -4.20 -18.92 29.61
C THR A 277 -2.72 -18.80 29.27
N ASP A 278 -2.15 -17.58 29.26
CA ASP A 278 -0.74 -17.37 28.98
C ASP A 278 0.13 -18.16 29.99
N PRO A 279 1.10 -18.97 29.53
CA PRO A 279 2.05 -19.66 30.39
C PRO A 279 2.79 -18.76 31.40
N PHE A 280 3.03 -17.49 31.09
CA PHE A 280 3.58 -16.55 32.08
C PHE A 280 2.60 -16.24 33.22
N VAL A 281 1.29 -16.21 32.94
CA VAL A 281 0.24 -15.94 33.92
C VAL A 281 -0.05 -17.17 34.76
N THR A 282 -0.26 -18.32 34.11
CA THR A 282 -0.58 -19.58 34.79
C THR A 282 0.56 -20.10 35.67
N SER A 283 1.82 -19.80 35.32
CA SER A 283 2.99 -20.10 36.16
C SER A 283 3.26 -19.07 37.26
N GLY A 284 2.52 -17.96 37.30
CA GLY A 284 2.70 -16.89 38.28
C GLY A 284 3.99 -16.07 38.11
N VAL A 285 4.60 -16.09 36.92
CA VAL A 285 5.81 -15.29 36.62
C VAL A 285 5.46 -13.87 36.21
N ARG A 286 4.30 -13.68 35.58
CA ARG A 286 3.78 -12.36 35.19
C ARG A 286 2.30 -12.23 35.54
N MET A 287 1.87 -10.99 35.71
CA MET A 287 0.46 -10.61 35.79
C MET A 287 0.02 -9.99 34.47
N ALA A 288 -1.12 -10.44 33.95
CA ALA A 288 -1.75 -9.84 32.77
C ALA A 288 -2.73 -8.73 33.15
N ARG A 289 -2.68 -7.62 32.42
CA ARG A 289 -3.71 -6.58 32.41
C ARG A 289 -4.18 -6.37 30.98
N VAL A 290 -5.48 -6.56 30.74
CA VAL A 290 -6.06 -6.40 29.39
C VAL A 290 -6.78 -5.06 29.27
N ARG A 291 -6.58 -4.38 28.14
CA ARG A 291 -7.24 -3.10 27.82
C ARG A 291 -7.74 -3.10 26.38
N ARG A 292 -8.88 -2.47 26.15
CA ARG A 292 -9.31 -2.08 24.80
C ARG A 292 -8.42 -0.95 24.30
N TRP A 293 -8.02 -1.03 23.04
CA TRP A 293 -7.28 0.00 22.34
C TRP A 293 -7.97 0.32 21.01
N GLN A 294 -8.32 1.58 20.83
CA GLN A 294 -8.93 2.10 19.62
C GLN A 294 -7.83 2.73 18.76
N LEU A 295 -7.54 2.12 17.61
CA LEU A 295 -6.45 2.53 16.72
C LEU A 295 -6.79 3.85 16.04
N SER A 296 -5.96 4.88 16.21
CA SER A 296 -6.15 6.16 15.53
C SER A 296 -5.93 6.05 14.01
N CYS A 297 -6.88 6.56 13.22
CA CYS A 297 -6.76 6.67 11.77
C CYS A 297 -7.65 7.80 11.22
N ASP A 298 -7.53 8.10 9.92
CA ASP A 298 -8.40 9.07 9.25
C ASP A 298 -9.87 8.63 9.31
N ASP A 299 -10.14 7.33 9.16
CA ASP A 299 -11.50 6.78 9.06
C ASP A 299 -12.33 6.96 10.35
N ASN A 300 -11.70 6.98 11.52
CA ASN A 300 -12.36 7.21 12.81
C ASN A 300 -12.16 8.63 13.36
N GLY A 301 -11.57 9.53 12.56
CA GLY A 301 -11.42 10.94 12.92
C GLY A 301 -10.43 11.21 14.05
N HIS A 302 -9.61 10.24 14.45
CA HIS A 302 -8.56 10.45 15.46
C HIS A 302 -7.35 11.20 14.88
N MET A 303 -7.18 11.18 13.57
CA MET A 303 -6.15 11.93 12.84
C MET A 303 -6.73 13.23 12.27
N LEU A 304 -7.10 14.16 13.15
CA LEU A 304 -7.54 15.49 12.73
C LEU A 304 -6.44 16.19 11.92
N PRO A 305 -6.80 16.95 10.88
CA PRO A 305 -5.85 17.66 10.01
C PRO A 305 -5.06 18.76 10.74
#